data_AF-A0A369GJR6-F1
#
_entry.id   AF-A0A369GJR6-F1
#
_cell.length_a   1.000
_cell.length_b   1.000
_cell.length_c   1.000
_cell.angle_alpha   90.00
_cell.angle_beta   90.00
_cell.angle_gamma   90.00
#
_symmetry.space_group_name_H-M   'P 1'
#
loop_
_entity.id
_entity.type
_entity.pdbx_description
1 polymer ?
#
loop_
_entity_poly.entity_id
_entity_poly.type
_entity_poly.pdbx_seq_one_letter_code
_entity_poly.pdbx_strand_id
1 'polypeptide(L)'
;MKEHDIGSQEAKSMLAGIISELELEYTRQRNKFEAAHQSSTKELIKYVDAVQLWYSGNFYWRACHARRCSKPEDLIVASKERLISDQGLSLSSSVSNSNSSTSKADPSVMCNGSTMSAGNEEQFYNRDHLTQLSEKIILAPFDYLHSLPSKNVRSKAIDALNAWYQVPDSSLTAIKSVLDLLHSSSLMLDDIEDGSSLRRGKPATHMLFGVPQTINSANYLFAIALEELSNLGSEKAYSIFATELRNLHLGQGMDLYWTCHVRCPTEAEYMLMIDGKTGGLFRLLSRLLRAESEVGSELETEFLSTMLGRYFQIRDDYQNLCSADYANQKGFCEDLEEGKFSLPLIHMLRHGRRSQLAWSMLHESRRSGSIMDVSKRLLLDMMRQSGSLEYTRGVLRRLEEVIEMEIWKAEGIMQTRNYMLRLVVESLKV
;
A
#
# COMPACT_ATOMS: atom_id res chain seq x y z
N MET A 1 -14.10 -28.13 10.60
CA MET A 1 -14.95 -27.57 11.68
C MET A 1 -16.42 -27.60 11.27
N LYS A 2 -16.88 -26.81 10.29
CA LYS A 2 -18.28 -26.87 9.80
C LYS A 2 -18.65 -28.18 9.07
N GLU A 3 -17.69 -28.80 8.39
CA GLU A 3 -17.90 -30.01 7.59
C GLU A 3 -17.93 -31.31 8.40
N HIS A 4 -17.34 -31.31 9.59
CA HIS A 4 -17.21 -32.49 10.45
C HIS A 4 -17.87 -32.33 11.82
N ASP A 5 -18.53 -31.19 12.06
CA ASP A 5 -19.21 -30.83 13.32
C ASP A 5 -18.36 -31.06 14.59
N ILE A 6 -17.09 -30.61 14.54
CA ILE A 6 -16.10 -30.78 15.62
C ILE A 6 -15.60 -29.44 16.17
N GLY A 7 -15.27 -29.45 17.46
CA GLY A 7 -14.73 -28.30 18.18
C GLY A 7 -13.32 -27.88 17.71
N SER A 8 -12.92 -26.64 18.00
CA SER A 8 -11.66 -26.04 17.52
C SER A 8 -10.40 -26.86 17.87
N GLN A 9 -10.34 -27.42 19.07
CA GLN A 9 -9.18 -28.18 19.53
C GLN A 9 -9.07 -29.56 18.85
N GLU A 10 -10.21 -30.20 18.62
CA GLU A 10 -10.31 -31.50 17.94
C GLU A 10 -10.04 -31.36 16.43
N ALA A 11 -10.53 -30.28 15.82
CA ALA A 11 -10.21 -29.92 14.44
C ALA A 11 -8.71 -29.67 14.25
N LYS A 12 -8.04 -29.02 15.20
CA LYS A 12 -6.59 -28.85 15.18
C LYS A 12 -5.85 -30.18 15.27
N SER A 13 -6.32 -31.10 16.11
CA SER A 13 -5.73 -32.44 16.23
C SER A 13 -5.87 -33.24 14.93
N MET A 14 -7.07 -33.22 14.34
CA MET A 14 -7.38 -33.90 13.08
C MET A 14 -6.58 -33.34 11.90
N LEU A 15 -6.55 -32.02 11.72
CA LEU A 15 -5.75 -31.36 10.69
C LEU A 15 -4.27 -31.73 10.81
N ALA A 16 -3.78 -31.78 12.05
CA ALA A 16 -2.39 -32.06 12.33
C ALA A 16 -2.04 -33.57 12.19
N GLY A 17 -3.04 -34.45 12.13
CA GLY A 17 -2.90 -35.84 11.71
C GLY A 17 -2.83 -35.98 10.18
N ILE A 18 -3.74 -35.32 9.46
CA ILE A 18 -3.79 -35.28 7.99
C ILE A 18 -2.48 -34.74 7.41
N ILE A 19 -1.95 -33.65 7.98
CA ILE A 19 -0.65 -33.08 7.55
C ILE A 19 0.48 -34.11 7.72
N SER A 20 0.52 -34.82 8.86
CA SER A 20 1.55 -35.83 9.11
C SER A 20 1.50 -36.99 8.11
N GLU A 21 0.30 -37.42 7.72
CA GLU A 21 0.11 -38.49 6.75
C GLU A 21 0.55 -38.08 5.34
N LEU A 22 0.19 -36.87 4.90
CA LEU A 22 0.62 -36.32 3.62
C LEU A 22 2.15 -36.11 3.56
N GLU A 23 2.78 -35.67 4.66
CA GLU A 23 4.24 -35.54 4.74
C GLU A 23 4.96 -36.89 4.66
N LEU A 24 4.42 -37.92 5.30
CA LEU A 24 4.94 -39.29 5.22
C LEU A 24 4.86 -39.84 3.80
N GLU A 25 3.73 -39.60 3.11
CA GLU A 25 3.57 -40.05 1.73
C GLU A 25 4.51 -39.31 0.78
N TYR A 26 4.65 -37.99 0.92
CA TYR A 26 5.64 -37.22 0.15
C TYR A 26 7.06 -37.76 0.34
N THR A 27 7.48 -38.00 1.59
CA THR A 27 8.81 -38.53 1.90
C THR A 27 9.03 -39.90 1.27
N ARG A 28 8.01 -40.76 1.30
CA ARG A 28 8.04 -42.09 0.66
C ARG A 28 8.20 -41.98 -0.85
N GLN A 29 7.46 -41.08 -1.51
CA GLN A 29 7.53 -40.87 -2.96
C GLN A 29 8.89 -40.28 -3.38
N ARG A 30 9.41 -39.33 -2.61
CA ARG A 30 10.74 -38.75 -2.82
C ARG A 30 11.84 -39.82 -2.74
N ASN A 31 11.84 -40.63 -1.69
CA ASN A 31 12.85 -41.68 -1.52
C ASN A 31 12.76 -42.75 -2.64
N LYS A 32 11.55 -43.06 -3.14
CA LYS A 32 11.37 -43.91 -4.33
C LYS A 32 11.93 -43.25 -5.59
N PHE A 33 11.70 -41.95 -5.76
CA PHE A 33 12.22 -41.18 -6.89
C PHE A 33 13.75 -41.13 -6.87
N GLU A 34 14.37 -40.84 -5.73
CA GLU A 34 15.82 -40.87 -5.53
C GLU A 34 16.42 -42.26 -5.81
N ALA A 35 15.80 -43.33 -5.32
CA ALA A 35 16.25 -44.69 -5.58
C ALA A 35 16.15 -45.08 -7.06
N ALA A 36 15.12 -44.61 -7.77
CA ALA A 36 14.94 -44.87 -9.20
C ALA A 36 15.88 -44.05 -10.11
N HIS A 37 16.43 -42.94 -9.60
CA HIS A 37 17.22 -41.98 -10.38
C HIS A 37 18.65 -41.83 -9.87
N GLN A 38 19.22 -42.88 -9.26
CA GLN A 38 20.61 -42.90 -8.73
C GLN A 38 21.70 -42.56 -9.77
N SER A 39 21.40 -42.66 -11.07
CA SER A 39 22.29 -42.27 -12.18
C SER A 39 22.09 -40.84 -12.71
N SER A 40 21.12 -40.09 -12.16
CA SER A 40 20.80 -38.72 -12.61
C SER A 40 21.73 -37.68 -11.98
N THR A 41 21.98 -36.60 -12.71
CA THR A 41 22.90 -35.51 -12.35
C THR A 41 22.61 -35.00 -10.93
N LYS A 42 23.64 -34.84 -10.09
CA LYS A 42 23.54 -34.32 -8.69
C LYS A 42 22.69 -33.05 -8.55
N GLU A 43 22.54 -32.29 -9.62
CA GLU A 43 21.72 -31.08 -9.74
C GLU A 43 20.22 -31.34 -9.64
N LEU A 44 19.72 -32.48 -10.14
CA LEU A 44 18.30 -32.81 -10.11
C LEU A 44 17.84 -33.15 -8.69
N ILE A 45 18.68 -33.88 -7.95
CA ILE A 45 18.47 -34.18 -6.53
C ILE A 45 18.53 -32.88 -5.70
N LYS A 46 19.51 -32.00 -5.97
CA LYS A 46 19.60 -30.67 -5.35
C LYS A 46 18.38 -29.80 -5.63
N TYR A 47 17.81 -29.86 -6.83
CA TYR A 47 16.59 -29.15 -7.18
C TYR A 47 15.39 -29.69 -6.40
N VAL A 48 15.23 -31.02 -6.29
CA VAL A 48 14.15 -31.64 -5.50
C VAL A 48 14.27 -31.27 -4.00
N ASP A 49 15.49 -31.24 -3.46
CA ASP A 49 15.75 -30.80 -2.08
C ASP A 49 15.47 -29.30 -1.87
N ALA A 50 15.76 -28.45 -2.87
CA ALA A 50 15.45 -27.02 -2.83
C ALA A 50 13.94 -26.74 -2.95
N VAL A 51 13.23 -27.51 -3.78
CA VAL A 51 11.77 -27.45 -3.91
C VAL A 51 11.08 -27.87 -2.62
N GLN A 52 11.67 -28.81 -1.86
CA GLN A 52 11.20 -29.16 -0.51
C GLN A 52 11.23 -27.95 0.42
N LEU A 53 12.25 -27.09 0.37
CA LEU A 53 12.31 -25.86 1.16
C LEU A 53 11.19 -24.87 0.76
N TRP A 54 10.89 -24.78 -0.54
CA TRP A 54 9.87 -23.90 -1.10
C TRP A 54 8.42 -24.29 -0.77
N TYR A 55 8.08 -25.59 -0.83
CA TYR A 55 6.75 -26.07 -0.41
C TYR A 55 6.61 -26.12 1.12
N SER A 56 7.72 -26.09 1.86
CA SER A 56 7.74 -26.22 3.32
C SER A 56 7.58 -24.91 4.08
N GLY A 57 6.46 -24.22 3.84
CA GLY A 57 5.84 -23.44 4.92
C GLY A 57 5.70 -24.29 6.22
N ASN A 58 5.62 -25.63 6.09
CA ASN A 58 5.59 -26.59 7.19
C ASN A 58 6.92 -26.79 7.96
N PHE A 59 8.11 -26.58 7.40
CA PHE A 59 9.36 -26.79 8.17
C PHE A 59 9.60 -25.66 9.17
N TYR A 60 9.30 -24.42 8.76
CA TYR A 60 9.26 -23.26 9.65
C TYR A 60 8.15 -23.40 10.70
N TRP A 61 6.96 -23.83 10.30
CA TRP A 61 5.87 -24.13 11.23
C TRP A 61 6.19 -25.27 12.21
N ARG A 62 6.99 -26.27 11.81
CA ARG A 62 7.43 -27.38 12.65
C ARG A 62 8.56 -26.99 13.61
N ALA A 63 9.46 -26.10 13.19
CA ALA A 63 10.57 -25.60 14.01
C ALA A 63 10.13 -24.54 15.04
N CYS A 64 9.10 -23.74 14.72
CA CYS A 64 8.68 -22.60 15.53
C CYS A 64 7.44 -22.85 16.41
N HIS A 65 6.76 -24.00 16.31
CA HIS A 65 5.52 -24.25 17.04
C HIS A 65 5.71 -25.07 18.33
N ALA A 66 5.59 -24.38 19.47
CA ALA A 66 5.83 -24.90 20.84
C ALA A 66 4.97 -26.12 21.26
N ARG A 67 3.94 -26.53 20.51
CA ARG A 67 3.13 -27.73 20.85
C ARG A 67 3.69 -29.07 20.37
N ARG A 68 4.76 -29.12 19.56
CA ARG A 68 5.20 -30.38 18.92
C ARG A 68 6.69 -30.74 18.98
N CYS A 69 7.56 -29.90 19.53
CA CYS A 69 8.97 -30.26 19.75
C CYS A 69 9.43 -29.83 21.14
N SER A 70 9.91 -30.77 21.94
CA SER A 70 10.50 -30.51 23.25
C SER A 70 11.94 -30.01 23.16
N LYS A 71 12.63 -30.15 22.01
CA LYS A 71 13.98 -29.64 21.76
C LYS A 71 14.18 -29.25 20.27
N PRO A 72 14.08 -27.96 19.93
CA PRO A 72 14.23 -27.47 18.55
C PRO A 72 15.69 -27.50 18.03
N GLU A 73 16.67 -27.55 18.92
CA GLU A 73 18.10 -27.37 18.62
C GLU A 73 18.70 -28.55 17.84
N ASP A 74 18.25 -29.78 18.11
CA ASP A 74 18.80 -31.01 17.50
C ASP A 74 18.49 -31.14 16.00
N LEU A 75 17.36 -30.57 15.54
CA LEU A 75 16.93 -30.61 14.14
C LEU A 75 17.68 -29.60 13.27
N ILE A 76 18.07 -28.46 13.85
CA ILE A 76 18.85 -27.43 13.16
C ILE A 76 20.27 -27.93 12.93
N VAL A 77 20.85 -28.64 13.91
CA VAL A 77 22.20 -29.23 13.81
C VAL A 77 22.26 -30.32 12.72
N ALA A 78 21.30 -31.26 12.70
CA ALA A 78 21.25 -32.35 11.72
C ALA A 78 21.02 -31.88 10.26
N SER A 79 20.44 -30.69 10.08
CA SER A 79 20.22 -30.06 8.77
C SER A 79 21.47 -29.29 8.31
N LYS A 80 22.15 -28.63 9.25
CA LYS A 80 23.38 -27.87 9.03
C LYS A 80 24.56 -28.79 8.70
N GLU A 81 24.69 -29.92 9.38
CA GLU A 81 25.73 -30.93 9.08
C GLU A 81 25.58 -31.55 7.69
N ARG A 82 24.35 -31.73 7.21
CA ARG A 82 24.06 -32.25 5.85
C ARG A 82 24.38 -31.26 4.73
N LEU A 83 24.35 -29.97 5.03
CA LEU A 83 24.72 -28.89 4.09
C LEU A 83 26.23 -28.61 4.10
N ILE A 84 26.92 -28.91 5.20
CA ILE A 84 28.37 -28.69 5.36
C ILE A 84 29.20 -29.82 4.75
N SER A 85 28.65 -31.03 4.57
CA SER A 85 29.40 -32.19 4.09
C SER A 85 29.77 -32.20 2.59
N ASP A 86 29.37 -31.20 1.80
CA ASP A 86 29.71 -31.10 0.36
C ASP A 86 30.50 -29.79 0.07
N GLN A 87 31.57 -29.54 0.84
CA GLN A 87 32.55 -28.49 0.51
C GLN A 87 33.44 -28.92 -0.67
N GLY A 88 32.95 -28.65 -1.88
CA GLY A 88 33.71 -28.73 -3.14
C GLY A 88 33.82 -27.40 -3.88
N LEU A 89 33.49 -26.27 -3.26
CA LEU A 89 33.64 -24.94 -3.85
C LEU A 89 34.34 -24.01 -2.87
N SER A 90 35.66 -23.92 -3.03
CA SER A 90 36.50 -22.93 -2.38
C SER A 90 36.21 -21.53 -2.94
N LEU A 91 35.76 -20.61 -2.09
CA LEU A 91 36.14 -19.20 -2.22
C LEU A 91 36.64 -18.74 -0.85
N SER A 92 37.88 -18.26 -0.89
CA SER A 92 38.77 -17.93 0.20
C SER A 92 38.29 -16.79 1.08
N SER A 93 38.35 -16.98 2.40
CA SER A 93 39.02 -16.05 3.32
C SER A 93 39.01 -16.60 4.74
N SER A 94 40.14 -17.20 5.11
CA SER A 94 40.79 -17.19 6.42
C SER A 94 40.07 -16.50 7.59
N VAL A 95 39.59 -17.29 8.55
CA VAL A 95 39.94 -17.11 9.98
C VAL A 95 40.08 -18.50 10.62
N SER A 96 41.31 -18.81 11.00
CA SER A 96 41.73 -20.01 11.72
C SER A 96 41.21 -20.00 13.16
N ASN A 97 40.33 -20.93 13.49
CA ASN A 97 40.17 -21.44 14.84
C ASN A 97 41.03 -22.70 14.97
N SER A 98 42.09 -22.63 15.75
CA SER A 98 42.81 -23.83 16.20
C SER A 98 42.29 -24.24 17.58
N ASN A 99 41.44 -25.26 17.58
CA ASN A 99 41.30 -26.18 18.71
C ASN A 99 42.62 -26.95 18.87
N SER A 100 43.01 -27.26 20.11
CA SER A 100 43.39 -28.63 20.42
C SER A 100 43.32 -28.92 21.92
N SER A 101 43.03 -30.19 22.15
CA SER A 101 42.63 -30.87 23.37
C SER A 101 43.81 -31.37 24.21
N THR A 102 43.61 -31.34 25.53
CA THR A 102 43.99 -32.34 26.55
C THR A 102 45.41 -32.93 26.56
N SER A 103 46.18 -32.62 27.61
CA SER A 103 46.67 -33.65 28.56
C SER A 103 47.39 -33.04 29.78
N LYS A 104 46.97 -33.48 30.97
CA LYS A 104 47.69 -33.66 32.25
C LYS A 104 49.03 -32.92 32.47
N ALA A 105 49.09 -32.06 33.50
CA ALA A 105 49.89 -32.25 34.72
C ALA A 105 50.09 -30.92 35.49
N ASP A 106 50.12 -31.06 36.81
CA ASP A 106 50.66 -30.19 37.86
C ASP A 106 49.90 -28.98 38.44
N PRO A 107 49.75 -28.94 39.79
CA PRO A 107 49.14 -27.83 40.52
C PRO A 107 50.23 -26.87 40.99
N SER A 108 50.34 -25.70 40.37
CA SER A 108 50.80 -24.45 40.99
C SER A 108 51.04 -23.40 39.91
N VAL A 109 50.51 -22.20 40.16
CA VAL A 109 51.10 -20.87 39.92
C VAL A 109 49.95 -19.87 39.79
N MET A 110 49.92 -18.94 40.75
CA MET A 110 49.05 -17.76 40.75
C MET A 110 49.51 -16.72 39.72
N CYS A 111 48.57 -15.79 39.42
CA CYS A 111 48.76 -14.45 38.86
C CYS A 111 48.94 -14.38 37.33
N ASN A 112 48.31 -13.48 36.56
CA ASN A 112 47.83 -12.13 36.85
C ASN A 112 46.59 -11.75 36.02
N GLY A 113 45.83 -10.79 36.54
CA GLY A 113 44.54 -10.35 36.01
C GLY A 113 44.55 -9.70 34.63
N SER A 114 43.38 -9.72 34.01
CA SER A 114 42.94 -8.74 33.03
C SER A 114 41.45 -8.55 33.26
N THR A 115 41.12 -7.45 33.93
CA THR A 115 39.78 -6.98 34.21
C THR A 115 39.03 -6.81 32.88
N MET A 116 38.03 -7.65 32.61
CA MET A 116 37.06 -7.37 31.55
C MET A 116 36.24 -6.16 31.99
N SER A 117 36.26 -5.12 31.17
CA SER A 117 35.49 -3.90 31.35
C SER A 117 34.01 -4.24 31.53
N ALA A 118 33.49 -3.99 32.73
CA ALA A 118 32.07 -4.01 33.08
C ALA A 118 31.33 -2.80 32.48
N GLY A 119 31.41 -2.64 31.16
CA GLY A 119 30.72 -1.59 30.42
C GLY A 119 30.19 -2.21 29.14
N ASN A 120 28.95 -2.68 29.18
CA ASN A 120 28.01 -2.86 28.04
C ASN A 120 26.77 -3.71 28.40
N GLU A 121 26.70 -4.35 29.57
CA GLU A 121 25.48 -5.09 29.96
C GLU A 121 24.29 -4.18 30.28
N GLU A 122 24.52 -2.94 30.76
CA GLU A 122 23.43 -2.00 31.08
C GLU A 122 22.62 -1.52 29.86
N GLN A 123 23.18 -1.58 28.64
CA GLN A 123 22.43 -1.21 27.42
C GLN A 123 21.26 -2.16 27.15
N PHE A 124 21.37 -3.43 27.54
CA PHE A 124 20.31 -4.42 27.33
C PHE A 124 19.13 -4.26 28.30
N TYR A 125 19.33 -3.56 29.42
CA TYR A 125 18.32 -3.40 30.49
C TYR A 125 17.77 -1.98 30.60
N ASN A 126 18.22 -1.06 29.75
CA ASN A 126 17.82 0.34 29.79
C ASN A 126 16.40 0.52 29.26
N ARG A 127 15.48 1.07 30.07
CA ARG A 127 14.04 1.08 29.78
C ARG A 127 13.60 2.12 28.74
N ASP A 128 14.34 3.21 28.56
CA ASP A 128 14.00 4.31 27.62
C ASP A 128 15.10 4.57 26.60
N HIS A 129 15.29 3.64 25.65
CA HIS A 129 16.24 3.76 24.53
C HIS A 129 15.58 4.25 23.22
N LEU A 130 14.26 4.40 23.19
CA LEU A 130 13.51 4.79 21.99
C LEU A 130 13.88 6.18 21.47
N THR A 131 14.30 7.09 22.34
CA THR A 131 14.73 8.47 22.00
C THR A 131 16.02 8.52 21.18
N GLN A 132 16.73 7.40 21.02
CA GLN A 132 17.94 7.31 20.20
C GLN A 132 17.65 6.98 18.73
N LEU A 133 16.43 6.56 18.39
CA LEU A 133 16.04 6.28 17.01
C LEU A 133 15.79 7.60 16.27
N SER A 134 16.48 7.78 15.14
CA SER A 134 16.32 8.97 14.31
C SER A 134 15.12 8.84 13.36
N GLU A 135 14.23 9.83 13.40
CA GLU A 135 13.11 9.92 12.45
C GLU A 135 13.56 10.16 11.00
N LYS A 136 14.81 10.58 10.80
CA LYS A 136 15.35 10.85 9.46
C LYS A 136 15.26 9.65 8.53
N ILE A 137 15.41 8.43 9.05
CA ILE A 137 15.36 7.21 8.22
C ILE A 137 13.93 6.91 7.81
N ILE A 138 12.98 7.01 8.74
CA ILE A 138 11.57 6.69 8.46
C ILE A 138 10.88 7.77 7.62
N LEU A 139 11.34 9.02 7.69
CA LEU A 139 10.81 10.14 6.89
C LEU A 139 11.48 10.29 5.52
N ALA A 140 12.60 9.62 5.24
CA ALA A 140 13.29 9.76 3.95
C ALA A 140 12.41 9.49 2.71
N PRO A 141 11.51 8.48 2.70
CA PRO A 141 10.55 8.29 1.59
C PRO A 141 9.57 9.46 1.42
N PHE A 142 9.09 10.02 2.53
CA PHE A 142 8.20 11.18 2.56
C PHE A 142 8.91 12.45 2.07
N ASP A 143 10.13 12.70 2.53
CA ASP A 143 10.95 13.84 2.11
C ASP A 143 11.24 13.80 0.61
N TYR A 144 11.51 12.61 0.08
CA TYR A 144 11.67 12.40 -1.35
C TYR A 144 10.40 12.81 -2.11
N LEU A 145 9.23 12.31 -1.70
CA LEU A 145 7.96 12.66 -2.36
C LEU A 145 7.68 14.18 -2.31
N HIS A 146 8.01 14.83 -1.18
CA HIS A 146 7.85 16.28 -1.01
C HIS A 146 8.79 17.11 -1.88
N SER A 147 9.97 16.59 -2.18
CA SER A 147 10.92 17.25 -3.08
C SER A 147 10.44 17.32 -4.54
N LEU A 148 9.42 16.52 -4.91
CA LEU A 148 8.90 16.46 -6.27
C LEU A 148 7.94 17.64 -6.58
N PRO A 149 7.96 18.21 -7.80
CA PRO A 149 7.14 19.37 -8.16
C PRO A 149 5.62 19.08 -8.08
N SER A 150 4.89 19.86 -7.27
CA SER A 150 3.44 19.73 -7.07
C SER A 150 2.69 20.96 -7.59
N LYS A 151 1.47 20.76 -8.12
CA LYS A 151 0.56 21.86 -8.52
C LYS A 151 -0.13 22.54 -7.33
N ASN A 152 0.03 22.00 -6.11
CA ASN A 152 -0.49 22.53 -4.84
C ASN A 152 -1.98 22.89 -4.85
N VAL A 153 -2.78 22.18 -5.66
CA VAL A 153 -4.24 22.42 -5.78
C VAL A 153 -4.95 22.22 -4.44
N ARG A 154 -4.56 21.20 -3.67
CA ARG A 154 -5.11 20.92 -2.34
C ARG A 154 -4.92 22.08 -1.37
N SER A 155 -3.69 22.60 -1.27
CA SER A 155 -3.38 23.74 -0.39
C SER A 155 -4.25 24.95 -0.74
N LYS A 156 -4.40 25.26 -2.04
CA LYS A 156 -5.31 26.31 -2.51
C LYS A 156 -6.78 26.02 -2.16
N ALA A 157 -7.23 24.77 -2.21
CA ALA A 157 -8.58 24.39 -1.81
C ALA A 157 -8.82 24.57 -0.30
N ILE A 158 -7.82 24.26 0.53
CA ILE A 158 -7.87 24.52 1.98
C ILE A 158 -8.03 26.01 2.25
N ASP A 159 -7.18 26.84 1.64
CA ASP A 159 -7.24 28.30 1.79
C ASP A 159 -8.56 28.87 1.27
N ALA A 160 -9.06 28.33 0.14
CA ALA A 160 -10.33 28.72 -0.42
C ALA A 160 -11.50 28.42 0.52
N LEU A 161 -11.59 27.22 1.10
CA LEU A 161 -12.66 26.90 2.05
C LEU A 161 -12.50 27.68 3.36
N ASN A 162 -11.27 27.92 3.81
CA ASN A 162 -11.03 28.70 5.02
C ASN A 162 -11.46 30.17 4.88
N ALA A 163 -11.58 30.71 3.66
CA ALA A 163 -12.16 32.04 3.45
C ALA A 163 -13.61 32.16 4.00
N TRP A 164 -14.35 31.04 4.04
CA TRP A 164 -15.67 30.99 4.68
C TRP A 164 -15.59 30.59 6.14
N TYR A 165 -14.83 29.55 6.48
CA TYR A 165 -14.80 29.02 7.85
C TYR A 165 -13.99 29.87 8.84
N GLN A 166 -12.98 30.62 8.38
CA GLN A 166 -12.17 31.53 9.19
C GLN A 166 -11.71 30.88 10.52
N VAL A 167 -11.17 29.66 10.45
CA VAL A 167 -10.69 28.96 11.65
C VAL A 167 -9.43 29.63 12.20
N PRO A 168 -9.11 29.47 13.49
CA PRO A 168 -7.87 29.98 14.07
C PRO A 168 -6.62 29.48 13.33
N ASP A 169 -5.58 30.32 13.23
CA ASP A 169 -4.35 29.99 12.48
C ASP A 169 -3.66 28.71 13.00
N SER A 170 -3.72 28.45 14.31
CA SER A 170 -3.22 27.21 14.91
C SER A 170 -3.99 25.98 14.40
N SER A 171 -5.33 26.05 14.38
CA SER A 171 -6.18 24.97 13.87
C SER A 171 -5.99 24.80 12.37
N LEU A 172 -5.88 25.89 11.60
CA LEU A 172 -5.61 25.82 10.16
C LEU A 172 -4.28 25.13 9.86
N THR A 173 -3.23 25.45 10.64
CA THR A 173 -1.91 24.85 10.48
C THR A 173 -1.94 23.35 10.75
N ALA A 174 -2.59 22.93 11.85
CA ALA A 174 -2.78 21.52 12.16
C ALA A 174 -3.60 20.79 11.06
N ILE A 175 -4.70 21.37 10.59
CA ILE A 175 -5.53 20.79 9.51
C ILE A 175 -4.71 20.63 8.21
N LYS A 176 -3.91 21.64 7.85
CA LYS A 176 -3.02 21.58 6.68
C LYS A 176 -1.99 20.46 6.82
N SER A 177 -1.35 20.36 7.99
CA SER A 177 -0.36 19.32 8.30
C SER A 177 -0.98 17.91 8.16
N VAL A 178 -2.11 17.67 8.84
CA VAL A 178 -2.84 16.40 8.81
C VAL A 178 -3.19 15.99 7.38
N LEU A 179 -3.79 16.89 6.59
CA LEU A 179 -4.20 16.57 5.22
C LEU A 179 -3.02 16.31 4.29
N ASP A 180 -1.87 16.96 4.52
CA ASP A 180 -0.69 16.75 3.70
C ASP A 180 0.04 15.44 4.04
N LEU A 181 0.12 15.09 5.33
CA LEU A 181 0.60 13.80 5.80
C LEU A 181 -0.27 12.66 5.25
N LEU A 182 -1.59 12.77 5.38
CA LEU A 182 -2.53 11.77 4.86
C LEU A 182 -2.42 11.60 3.35
N HIS A 183 -2.40 12.71 2.62
CA HIS A 183 -2.31 12.64 1.17
C HIS A 183 -0.99 12.02 0.72
N SER A 184 0.12 12.39 1.36
CA SER A 184 1.45 11.88 1.01
C SER A 184 1.59 10.39 1.35
N SER A 185 1.02 9.98 2.49
CA SER A 185 0.88 8.57 2.84
C SER A 185 0.08 7.80 1.77
N SER A 186 -1.11 8.31 1.41
CA SER A 186 -1.95 7.67 0.38
C SER A 186 -1.27 7.59 -0.98
N LEU A 187 -0.51 8.61 -1.41
CA LEU A 187 0.22 8.56 -2.68
C LEU A 187 1.31 7.47 -2.69
N MET A 188 2.05 7.34 -1.58
CA MET A 188 3.09 6.31 -1.48
C MET A 188 2.52 4.90 -1.49
N LEU A 189 1.36 4.70 -0.85
CA LEU A 189 0.67 3.41 -0.84
C LEU A 189 0.02 3.14 -2.21
N ASP A 190 -0.71 4.09 -2.78
CA ASP A 190 -1.32 3.99 -4.11
C ASP A 190 -0.25 3.63 -5.16
N ASP A 191 0.91 4.32 -5.18
CA ASP A 191 2.02 3.99 -6.10
C ASP A 191 2.45 2.51 -6.00
N ILE A 192 2.43 1.92 -4.80
CA ILE A 192 2.80 0.51 -4.60
C ILE A 192 1.65 -0.42 -5.01
N GLU A 193 0.43 -0.10 -4.61
CA GLU A 193 -0.76 -0.91 -4.82
C GLU A 193 -1.13 -0.98 -6.31
N ASP A 194 -0.93 0.12 -7.03
CA ASP A 194 -1.16 0.26 -8.47
C ASP A 194 0.05 -0.24 -9.29
N GLY A 195 1.23 -0.36 -8.67
CA GLY A 195 2.47 -0.77 -9.35
C GLY A 195 3.08 0.34 -10.23
N SER A 196 2.78 1.60 -9.92
CA SER A 196 3.22 2.78 -10.66
C SER A 196 4.74 2.93 -10.64
N SER A 197 5.37 3.01 -11.80
CA SER A 197 6.83 3.18 -11.89
C SER A 197 7.27 4.64 -11.75
N LEU A 198 6.37 5.59 -12.01
CA LEU A 198 6.66 7.02 -12.07
C LEU A 198 5.66 7.83 -11.24
N ARG A 199 6.16 8.90 -10.62
CA ARG A 199 5.38 9.94 -9.96
C ARG A 199 5.96 11.30 -10.32
N ARG A 200 5.14 12.18 -10.93
CA ARG A 200 5.55 13.54 -11.35
C ARG A 200 6.80 13.54 -12.27
N GLY A 201 6.91 12.54 -13.14
CA GLY A 201 8.03 12.37 -14.09
C GLY A 201 9.35 11.90 -13.46
N LYS A 202 9.32 11.44 -12.20
CA LYS A 202 10.45 10.85 -11.48
C LYS A 202 10.08 9.43 -11.01
N PRO A 203 11.05 8.57 -10.65
CA PRO A 203 10.74 7.24 -10.11
C PRO A 203 9.76 7.33 -8.92
N ALA A 204 8.79 6.43 -8.85
CA ALA A 204 7.93 6.33 -7.67
C ALA A 204 8.76 6.03 -6.41
N THR A 205 8.28 6.43 -5.23
CA THR A 205 9.05 6.34 -3.99
C THR A 205 9.55 4.92 -3.70
N HIS A 206 8.72 3.90 -3.94
CA HIS A 206 9.08 2.51 -3.70
C HIS A 206 10.16 1.98 -4.67
N MET A 207 10.36 2.64 -5.80
CA MET A 207 11.45 2.30 -6.73
C MET A 207 12.83 2.71 -6.20
N LEU A 208 12.89 3.65 -5.24
CA LEU A 208 14.14 4.10 -4.62
C LEU A 208 14.38 3.47 -3.26
N PHE A 209 13.35 3.43 -2.40
CA PHE A 209 13.47 2.97 -1.00
C PHE A 209 13.05 1.52 -0.81
N GLY A 210 12.47 0.90 -1.84
CA GLY A 210 11.85 -0.41 -1.76
C GLY A 210 10.45 -0.36 -1.15
N VAL A 211 9.65 -1.36 -1.48
CA VAL A 211 8.28 -1.51 -0.97
C VAL A 211 8.21 -1.53 0.56
N PRO A 212 9.05 -2.30 1.31
CA PRO A 212 8.91 -2.38 2.76
C PRO A 212 9.13 -1.05 3.49
N GLN A 213 10.15 -0.28 3.09
CA GLN A 213 10.43 1.02 3.72
C GLN A 213 9.35 2.04 3.39
N THR A 214 8.85 2.03 2.15
CA THR A 214 7.82 2.96 1.70
C THR A 214 6.49 2.72 2.42
N ILE A 215 6.06 1.45 2.58
CA ILE A 215 4.87 1.10 3.38
C ILE A 215 5.05 1.52 4.84
N ASN A 216 6.21 1.23 5.44
CA ASN A 216 6.46 1.58 6.83
C ASN A 216 6.45 3.10 7.06
N SER A 217 7.06 3.86 6.15
CA SER A 217 7.03 5.33 6.16
C SER A 217 5.61 5.85 6.02
N ALA A 218 4.84 5.39 5.04
CA ALA A 218 3.46 5.80 4.84
C ALA A 218 2.57 5.53 6.08
N ASN A 219 2.70 4.35 6.69
CA ASN A 219 1.96 4.01 7.90
C ASN A 219 2.38 4.85 9.10
N TYR A 220 3.66 5.19 9.21
CA TYR A 220 4.15 6.10 10.24
C TYR A 220 3.56 7.50 10.10
N LEU A 221 3.36 8.01 8.89
CA LEU A 221 2.68 9.29 8.67
C LEU A 221 1.21 9.28 9.14
N PHE A 222 0.52 8.14 9.11
CA PHE A 222 -0.82 8.05 9.72
C PHE A 222 -0.78 8.25 11.24
N ALA A 223 0.27 7.74 11.90
CA ALA A 223 0.47 7.93 13.33
C ALA A 223 0.78 9.40 13.65
N ILE A 224 1.67 10.03 12.88
CA ILE A 224 1.96 11.47 13.04
C ILE A 224 0.71 12.32 12.76
N ALA A 225 -0.06 12.00 11.72
CA ALA A 225 -1.28 12.73 11.42
C ALA A 225 -2.31 12.64 12.57
N LEU A 226 -2.38 11.50 13.27
CA LEU A 226 -3.22 11.35 14.45
C LEU A 226 -2.69 12.15 15.64
N GLU A 227 -1.37 12.22 15.83
CA GLU A 227 -0.73 13.06 16.85
C GLU A 227 -0.97 14.55 16.58
N GLU A 228 -0.80 15.01 15.34
CA GLU A 228 -1.09 16.38 14.92
C GLU A 228 -2.56 16.76 15.13
N LEU A 229 -3.47 15.80 14.98
CA LEU A 229 -4.89 16.01 15.24
C LEU A 229 -5.15 16.33 16.73
N SER A 230 -4.29 15.89 17.64
CA SER A 230 -4.39 16.21 19.07
C SER A 230 -4.25 17.71 19.34
N ASN A 231 -3.54 18.45 18.47
CA ASN A 231 -3.38 19.89 18.56
C ASN A 231 -4.68 20.67 18.34
N LEU A 232 -5.71 20.04 17.74
CA LEU A 232 -7.05 20.64 17.60
C LEU A 232 -7.86 20.60 18.91
N GLY A 233 -7.47 19.77 19.89
CA GLY A 233 -8.13 19.71 21.20
C GLY A 233 -9.61 19.28 21.19
N SER A 234 -10.15 18.86 20.04
CA SER A 234 -11.56 18.57 19.83
C SER A 234 -11.82 17.08 19.62
N GLU A 235 -12.60 16.45 20.50
CA GLU A 235 -13.01 15.04 20.35
C GLU A 235 -13.76 14.80 19.02
N LYS A 236 -14.48 15.82 18.52
CA LYS A 236 -15.15 15.78 17.22
C LYS A 236 -14.16 15.61 16.07
N ALA A 237 -12.98 16.25 16.14
CA ALA A 237 -11.96 16.14 15.10
C ALA A 237 -11.48 14.70 14.94
N TYR A 238 -11.24 13.98 16.05
CA TYR A 238 -10.89 12.56 16.03
C TYR A 238 -11.97 11.69 15.41
N SER A 239 -13.24 11.91 15.78
CA SER A 239 -14.37 11.15 15.22
C SER A 239 -14.51 11.36 13.70
N ILE A 240 -14.35 12.62 13.25
CA ILE A 240 -14.35 12.98 11.83
C ILE A 240 -13.19 12.28 11.12
N PHE A 241 -11.96 12.42 11.62
CA PHE A 241 -10.77 11.80 11.05
C PHE A 241 -10.92 10.28 10.94
N ALA A 242 -11.29 9.59 12.02
CA ALA A 242 -11.45 8.14 12.01
C ALA A 242 -12.53 7.68 11.03
N THR A 243 -13.64 8.41 10.95
CA THR A 243 -14.73 8.12 10.00
C THR A 243 -14.25 8.26 8.56
N GLU A 244 -13.58 9.37 8.24
CA GLU A 244 -13.13 9.64 6.87
C GLU A 244 -11.97 8.74 6.47
N LEU A 245 -11.01 8.48 7.34
CA LEU A 245 -9.91 7.55 7.09
C LEU A 245 -10.43 6.12 6.83
N ARG A 246 -11.46 5.69 7.57
CA ARG A 246 -12.12 4.40 7.29
C ARG A 246 -12.75 4.39 5.90
N ASN A 247 -13.43 5.48 5.50
CA ASN A 247 -14.05 5.57 4.19
C ASN A 247 -12.99 5.55 3.06
N LEU A 248 -11.84 6.21 3.25
CA LEU A 248 -10.69 6.16 2.33
C LEU A 248 -10.29 4.71 2.04
N HIS A 249 -10.11 3.92 3.08
CA HIS A 249 -9.74 2.51 2.94
C HIS A 249 -10.86 1.64 2.34
N LEU A 250 -12.13 1.93 2.64
CA LEU A 250 -13.26 1.24 2.01
C LEU A 250 -13.32 1.52 0.50
N GLY A 251 -13.11 2.79 0.09
CA GLY A 251 -13.02 3.17 -1.32
C GLY A 251 -11.85 2.47 -2.01
N GLN A 252 -10.65 2.56 -1.43
CA GLN A 252 -9.45 1.92 -1.97
C GLN A 252 -9.62 0.40 -2.09
N GLY A 253 -10.18 -0.25 -1.07
CA GLY A 253 -10.43 -1.69 -1.08
C GLY A 253 -11.36 -2.13 -2.21
N MET A 254 -12.37 -1.32 -2.57
CA MET A 254 -13.25 -1.61 -3.71
C MET A 254 -12.53 -1.46 -5.05
N ASP A 255 -11.72 -0.41 -5.21
CA ASP A 255 -10.90 -0.16 -6.40
C ASP A 255 -9.95 -1.34 -6.65
N LEU A 256 -9.19 -1.73 -5.63
CA LEU A 256 -8.28 -2.89 -5.68
C LEU A 256 -9.02 -4.20 -5.90
N TYR A 257 -10.18 -4.40 -5.27
CA TYR A 257 -10.98 -5.61 -5.46
C TYR A 257 -11.42 -5.77 -6.92
N TRP A 258 -11.92 -4.70 -7.54
CA TRP A 258 -12.33 -4.72 -8.95
C TRP A 258 -11.16 -4.98 -9.88
N THR A 259 -10.05 -4.28 -9.69
CA THR A 259 -8.82 -4.43 -10.49
C THR A 259 -8.25 -5.85 -10.38
N CYS A 260 -8.14 -6.38 -9.16
CA CYS A 260 -7.59 -7.72 -8.90
C CYS A 260 -8.46 -8.83 -9.52
N HIS A 261 -9.79 -8.71 -9.43
CA HIS A 261 -10.72 -9.73 -9.92
C HIS A 261 -11.21 -9.47 -11.35
N VAL A 262 -10.71 -8.43 -12.01
CA VAL A 262 -11.15 -7.98 -13.34
C VAL A 262 -12.69 -7.86 -13.38
N ARG A 263 -13.26 -7.22 -12.35
CA ARG A 263 -14.72 -7.10 -12.19
C ARG A 263 -15.13 -5.65 -12.42
N CYS A 264 -15.77 -5.40 -13.56
CA CYS A 264 -16.25 -4.06 -13.90
C CYS A 264 -17.40 -3.62 -12.98
N PRO A 265 -17.27 -2.49 -12.25
CA PRO A 265 -18.35 -1.95 -11.44
C PRO A 265 -19.45 -1.35 -12.29
N THR A 266 -20.60 -1.10 -11.68
CA THR A 266 -21.60 -0.15 -12.18
C THR A 266 -21.11 1.29 -12.00
N GLU A 267 -21.68 2.22 -12.76
CA GLU A 267 -21.35 3.64 -12.57
C GLU A 267 -21.73 4.12 -11.16
N ALA A 268 -22.83 3.61 -10.59
CA ALA A 268 -23.22 3.94 -9.22
C ALA A 268 -22.22 3.43 -8.18
N GLU A 269 -21.73 2.20 -8.33
CA GLU A 269 -20.66 1.65 -7.49
C GLU A 269 -19.36 2.45 -7.64
N TYR A 270 -18.98 2.81 -8.87
CA TYR A 270 -17.81 3.65 -9.13
C TYR A 270 -17.93 5.01 -8.44
N MET A 271 -19.08 5.68 -8.52
CA MET A 271 -19.31 6.95 -7.80
C MET A 271 -19.17 6.78 -6.28
N LEU A 272 -19.71 5.70 -5.71
CA LEU A 272 -19.59 5.41 -4.27
C LEU A 272 -18.13 5.14 -3.87
N MET A 273 -17.37 4.43 -4.70
CA MET A 273 -15.94 4.22 -4.48
C MET A 273 -15.18 5.54 -4.47
N ILE A 274 -15.45 6.45 -5.44
CA ILE A 274 -14.82 7.77 -5.47
C ILE A 274 -15.14 8.57 -4.21
N ASP A 275 -16.40 8.54 -3.75
CA ASP A 275 -16.81 9.23 -2.52
C ASP A 275 -16.07 8.69 -1.30
N GLY A 276 -15.76 7.39 -1.30
CA GLY A 276 -14.93 6.71 -0.31
C GLY A 276 -13.47 7.12 -0.40
N LYS A 277 -12.87 7.20 -1.59
CA LYS A 277 -11.45 7.52 -1.86
C LYS A 277 -11.23 9.04 -1.93
N THR A 278 -11.21 9.64 -3.11
CA THR A 278 -10.88 11.07 -3.27
C THR A 278 -11.88 12.02 -2.60
N GLY A 279 -13.17 11.66 -2.56
CA GLY A 279 -14.20 12.43 -1.86
C GLY A 279 -14.03 12.46 -0.34
N GLY A 280 -13.51 11.38 0.26
CA GLY A 280 -13.28 11.29 1.70
C GLY A 280 -12.30 12.34 2.20
N LEU A 281 -11.26 12.66 1.43
CA LEU A 281 -10.27 13.66 1.80
C LEU A 281 -10.83 15.10 1.75
N PHE A 282 -11.65 15.43 0.74
CA PHE A 282 -12.34 16.72 0.69
C PHE A 282 -13.37 16.88 1.80
N ARG A 283 -14.10 15.80 2.11
CA ARG A 283 -15.05 15.77 3.24
C ARG A 283 -14.35 15.91 4.58
N LEU A 284 -13.20 15.27 4.76
CA LEU A 284 -12.36 15.44 5.95
C LEU A 284 -11.98 16.90 6.14
N LEU A 285 -11.49 17.56 5.08
CA LEU A 285 -11.18 18.98 5.09
C LEU A 285 -12.38 19.84 5.51
N SER A 286 -13.52 19.71 4.82
CA SER A 286 -14.70 20.54 5.13
C SER A 286 -15.21 20.31 6.55
N ARG A 287 -15.23 19.06 7.03
CA ARG A 287 -15.73 18.72 8.37
C ARG A 287 -14.78 19.20 9.47
N LEU A 288 -13.47 19.12 9.27
CA LEU A 288 -12.49 19.66 10.22
C LEU A 288 -12.56 21.19 10.29
N LEU A 289 -12.60 21.88 9.14
CA LEU A 289 -12.75 23.34 9.14
C LEU A 289 -14.05 23.77 9.82
N ARG A 290 -15.17 23.08 9.54
CA ARG A 290 -16.45 23.36 10.19
C ARG A 290 -16.42 23.12 11.70
N ALA A 291 -15.75 22.06 12.15
CA ALA A 291 -15.65 21.73 13.57
C ALA A 291 -14.82 22.74 14.37
N GLU A 292 -13.84 23.38 13.73
CA GLU A 292 -12.94 24.38 14.31
C GLU A 292 -13.37 25.83 14.05
N SER A 293 -14.52 26.02 13.40
CA SER A 293 -15.03 27.33 13.00
C SER A 293 -16.06 27.86 13.99
N GLU A 294 -15.90 29.10 14.43
CA GLU A 294 -16.94 29.83 15.18
C GLU A 294 -17.93 30.52 14.22
N VAL A 295 -17.44 31.06 13.10
CA VAL A 295 -18.21 31.92 12.17
C VAL A 295 -18.98 31.10 11.13
N GLY A 296 -18.37 30.07 10.58
CA GLY A 296 -18.88 29.26 9.47
C GLY A 296 -19.48 27.92 9.90
N SER A 297 -19.75 27.71 11.19
CA SER A 297 -20.24 26.42 11.72
C SER A 297 -21.60 26.00 11.13
N GLU A 298 -22.43 26.96 10.70
CA GLU A 298 -23.72 26.72 10.04
C GLU A 298 -23.59 26.34 8.56
N LEU A 299 -22.43 26.58 7.93
CA LEU A 299 -22.21 26.28 6.53
C LEU A 299 -21.87 24.80 6.33
N GLU A 300 -22.80 24.07 5.71
CA GLU A 300 -22.61 22.68 5.30
C GLU A 300 -22.03 22.63 3.88
N THR A 301 -20.78 22.17 3.75
CA THR A 301 -20.11 22.02 2.44
C THR A 301 -19.81 20.56 2.09
N GLU A 302 -20.32 19.59 2.85
CA GLU A 302 -20.03 18.17 2.65
C GLU A 302 -20.50 17.66 1.27
N PHE A 303 -21.65 18.13 0.79
CA PHE A 303 -22.13 17.80 -0.54
C PHE A 303 -21.24 18.42 -1.63
N LEU A 304 -20.87 19.70 -1.49
CA LEU A 304 -19.92 20.38 -2.37
C LEU A 304 -18.57 19.65 -2.39
N SER A 305 -18.02 19.27 -1.24
CA SER A 305 -16.79 18.48 -1.10
C SER A 305 -16.89 17.13 -1.81
N THR A 306 -18.05 16.46 -1.73
CA THR A 306 -18.30 15.20 -2.43
C THR A 306 -18.30 15.41 -3.94
N MET A 307 -18.97 16.45 -4.43
CA MET A 307 -19.01 16.76 -5.87
C MET A 307 -17.63 17.16 -6.40
N LEU A 308 -16.86 17.94 -5.66
CA LEU A 308 -15.46 18.25 -5.97
C LEU A 308 -14.65 16.96 -6.04
N GLY A 309 -14.74 16.07 -5.04
CA GLY A 309 -14.04 14.78 -5.05
C GLY A 309 -14.36 13.93 -6.29
N ARG A 310 -15.64 13.83 -6.66
CA ARG A 310 -16.08 13.15 -7.89
C ARG A 310 -15.50 13.79 -9.14
N TYR A 311 -15.58 15.11 -9.26
CA TYR A 311 -15.05 15.85 -10.40
C TYR A 311 -13.54 15.64 -10.52
N PHE A 312 -12.80 15.74 -9.42
CA PHE A 312 -11.34 15.54 -9.39
C PHE A 312 -10.94 14.15 -9.83
N GLN A 313 -11.57 13.09 -9.32
CA GLN A 313 -11.20 11.72 -9.68
C GLN A 313 -11.54 11.41 -11.14
N ILE A 314 -12.76 11.73 -11.59
CA ILE A 314 -13.19 11.47 -12.97
C ILE A 314 -12.31 12.25 -13.95
N ARG A 315 -11.92 13.47 -13.58
CA ARG A 315 -10.97 14.27 -14.34
C ARG A 315 -9.59 13.63 -14.38
N ASP A 316 -9.07 13.14 -13.25
CA ASP A 316 -7.74 12.51 -13.22
C ASP A 316 -7.71 11.27 -14.13
N ASP A 317 -8.72 10.41 -14.01
CA ASP A 317 -8.89 9.22 -14.85
C ASP A 317 -9.02 9.60 -16.35
N TYR A 318 -9.79 10.66 -16.68
CA TYR A 318 -9.92 11.14 -18.06
C TYR A 318 -8.60 11.69 -18.61
N GLN A 319 -7.88 12.47 -17.80
CA GLN A 319 -6.60 13.07 -18.19
C GLN A 319 -5.50 12.03 -18.35
N ASN A 320 -5.49 10.95 -17.55
CA ASN A 320 -4.57 9.82 -17.71
C ASN A 320 -4.63 9.22 -19.12
N LEU A 321 -5.84 9.15 -19.71
CA LEU A 321 -6.07 8.60 -21.04
C LEU A 321 -5.83 9.59 -22.19
N CYS A 322 -6.05 10.89 -21.97
CA CYS A 322 -6.13 11.88 -23.05
C CYS A 322 -4.95 12.86 -23.10
N SER A 323 -4.23 13.08 -22.00
CA SER A 323 -3.26 14.17 -21.89
C SER A 323 -1.82 13.74 -22.13
N ALA A 324 -1.15 14.44 -23.04
CA ALA A 324 0.28 14.24 -23.29
C ALA A 324 1.14 14.60 -22.08
N ASP A 325 0.75 15.61 -21.30
CA ASP A 325 1.46 15.99 -20.07
C ASP A 325 1.36 14.90 -19.02
N TYR A 326 0.19 14.28 -18.87
CA TYR A 326 0.01 13.13 -17.97
C TYR A 326 0.84 11.94 -18.45
N ALA A 327 0.83 11.66 -19.75
CA ALA A 327 1.66 10.60 -20.33
C ALA A 327 3.16 10.79 -20.02
N ASN A 328 3.65 12.04 -19.95
CA ASN A 328 5.02 12.35 -19.57
C ASN A 328 5.30 12.24 -18.06
N GLN A 329 4.28 12.45 -17.21
CA GLN A 329 4.44 12.47 -15.75
C GLN A 329 4.24 11.11 -15.08
N LYS A 330 3.36 10.29 -15.66
CA LYS A 330 2.86 9.03 -15.12
C LYS A 330 3.19 7.84 -16.03
N GLY A 331 3.15 8.07 -17.34
CA GLY A 331 3.31 7.03 -18.36
C GLY A 331 2.11 7.01 -19.30
N PHE A 332 2.29 6.46 -20.50
CA PHE A 332 1.21 6.40 -21.49
C PHE A 332 0.09 5.45 -21.03
N CYS A 333 -1.10 6.01 -20.78
CA CYS A 333 -2.30 5.29 -20.30
C CYS A 333 -1.97 4.35 -19.13
N GLU A 334 -1.33 4.88 -18.08
CA GLU A 334 -0.94 4.12 -16.89
C GLU A 334 -2.15 3.41 -16.25
N ASP A 335 -3.32 4.06 -16.20
CA ASP A 335 -4.54 3.45 -15.63
C ASP A 335 -4.92 2.13 -16.34
N LEU A 336 -4.59 1.97 -17.64
CA LEU A 336 -4.83 0.72 -18.37
C LEU A 336 -3.82 -0.38 -18.03
N GLU A 337 -2.61 0.00 -17.62
CA GLU A 337 -1.56 -0.90 -17.15
C GLU A 337 -1.84 -1.38 -15.74
N GLU A 338 -2.28 -0.48 -14.86
CA GLU A 338 -2.79 -0.79 -13.53
C GLU A 338 -4.02 -1.72 -13.61
N GLY A 339 -4.79 -1.63 -14.70
CA GLY A 339 -6.03 -2.37 -14.90
C GLY A 339 -7.23 -1.72 -14.20
N LYS A 340 -7.11 -0.42 -13.90
CA LYS A 340 -8.10 0.36 -13.17
C LYS A 340 -9.37 0.59 -13.99
N PHE A 341 -10.52 0.49 -13.32
CA PHE A 341 -11.82 0.72 -13.96
C PHE A 341 -12.21 2.20 -13.92
N SER A 342 -11.62 3.00 -14.82
CA SER A 342 -12.02 4.39 -15.04
C SER A 342 -13.41 4.52 -15.66
N LEU A 343 -14.09 5.66 -15.46
CA LEU A 343 -15.42 5.91 -16.04
C LEU A 343 -15.52 5.67 -17.56
N PRO A 344 -14.55 6.12 -18.39
CA PRO A 344 -14.56 5.83 -19.83
C PRO A 344 -14.49 4.32 -20.12
N LEU A 345 -13.71 3.57 -19.34
CA LEU A 345 -13.58 2.13 -19.47
C LEU A 345 -14.87 1.42 -19.07
N ILE A 346 -15.46 1.79 -17.93
CA ILE A 346 -16.75 1.25 -17.46
C ILE A 346 -17.84 1.45 -18.52
N HIS A 347 -17.97 2.67 -19.05
CA HIS A 347 -18.96 2.98 -20.09
C HIS A 347 -18.70 2.17 -21.37
N MET A 348 -17.43 2.06 -21.81
CA MET A 348 -17.06 1.30 -23.00
C MET A 348 -17.34 -0.21 -22.84
N LEU A 349 -17.07 -0.80 -21.68
CA LEU A 349 -17.34 -2.22 -21.42
C LEU A 349 -18.85 -2.54 -21.41
N ARG A 350 -19.68 -1.57 -20.99
CA ARG A 350 -21.14 -1.73 -20.91
C ARG A 350 -21.86 -1.46 -22.22
N HIS A 351 -21.40 -0.48 -23.00
CA HIS A 351 -22.11 0.02 -24.18
C HIS A 351 -21.37 -0.17 -25.51
N GLY A 352 -20.08 -0.52 -25.47
CA GLY A 352 -19.24 -0.68 -26.65
C GLY A 352 -19.58 -1.95 -27.44
N ARG A 353 -19.70 -1.80 -28.77
CA ARG A 353 -19.96 -2.93 -29.70
C ARG A 353 -18.90 -4.03 -29.65
N ARG A 354 -17.67 -3.67 -29.25
CA ARG A 354 -16.50 -4.57 -29.17
C ARG A 354 -16.10 -4.84 -27.71
N SER A 355 -17.03 -4.72 -26.76
CA SER A 355 -16.76 -4.93 -25.33
C SER A 355 -16.11 -6.30 -25.04
N GLN A 356 -16.50 -7.35 -25.77
CA GLN A 356 -15.90 -8.68 -25.61
C GLN A 356 -14.39 -8.70 -25.89
N LEU A 357 -13.93 -7.95 -26.90
CA LEU A 357 -12.50 -7.83 -27.21
C LEU A 357 -11.77 -7.08 -26.09
N ALA A 358 -12.36 -6.00 -25.58
CA ALA A 358 -11.78 -5.28 -24.45
C ALA A 358 -11.67 -6.18 -23.21
N TRP A 359 -12.70 -6.97 -22.92
CA TRP A 359 -12.66 -7.97 -21.84
C TRP A 359 -11.50 -8.96 -22.01
N SER A 360 -11.31 -9.51 -23.21
CA SER A 360 -10.18 -10.40 -23.49
C SER A 360 -8.83 -9.72 -23.26
N MET A 361 -8.69 -8.45 -23.65
CA MET A 361 -7.46 -7.68 -23.46
C MET A 361 -7.18 -7.38 -21.98
N LEU A 362 -8.22 -7.05 -21.19
CA LEU A 362 -8.07 -6.81 -19.76
C LEU A 362 -7.70 -8.09 -19.00
N HIS A 363 -8.35 -9.22 -19.32
CA HIS A 363 -8.00 -10.50 -18.72
C HIS A 363 -6.58 -10.94 -19.08
N GLU A 364 -6.18 -10.75 -20.34
CA GLU A 364 -4.84 -11.08 -20.78
C GLU A 364 -3.79 -10.20 -20.09
N SER A 365 -4.03 -8.89 -19.99
CA SER A 365 -3.17 -7.95 -19.22
C SER A 365 -2.99 -8.40 -17.78
N ARG A 366 -4.09 -8.78 -17.09
CA ARG A 366 -4.03 -9.26 -15.70
C ARG A 366 -3.24 -10.56 -15.56
N ARG A 367 -3.31 -11.44 -16.57
CA ARG A 367 -2.61 -12.73 -16.60
C ARG A 367 -1.12 -12.56 -16.90
N SER A 368 -0.76 -11.67 -17.82
CA SER A 368 0.64 -11.37 -18.18
C SER A 368 1.32 -10.44 -17.17
N GLY A 369 0.56 -9.66 -16.43
CA GLY A 369 1.07 -8.61 -15.54
C GLY A 369 1.57 -7.36 -16.30
N SER A 370 1.22 -7.22 -17.58
CA SER A 370 1.60 -6.07 -18.40
C SER A 370 0.70 -5.94 -19.63
N ILE A 371 0.43 -4.71 -20.05
CA ILE A 371 -0.28 -4.40 -21.29
C ILE A 371 0.64 -3.68 -22.28
N MET A 372 0.70 -4.21 -23.50
CA MET A 372 1.48 -3.60 -24.58
C MET A 372 0.88 -2.26 -25.01
N ASP A 373 1.73 -1.30 -25.41
CA ASP A 373 1.29 0.00 -25.93
C ASP A 373 0.31 -0.09 -27.10
N VAL A 374 0.45 -1.11 -27.96
CA VAL A 374 -0.48 -1.37 -29.06
C VAL A 374 -1.88 -1.70 -28.52
N SER A 375 -1.95 -2.49 -27.45
CA SER A 375 -3.21 -2.82 -26.78
C SER A 375 -3.81 -1.60 -26.08
N LYS A 376 -2.99 -0.77 -25.43
CA LYS A 376 -3.43 0.52 -24.84
C LYS A 376 -4.05 1.43 -25.90
N ARG A 377 -3.39 1.61 -27.04
CA ARG A 377 -3.90 2.41 -28.18
C ARG A 377 -5.21 1.87 -28.72
N LEU A 378 -5.31 0.55 -28.89
CA LEU A 378 -6.53 -0.09 -29.38
C LEU A 378 -7.71 0.11 -28.40
N LEU A 379 -7.50 -0.05 -27.09
CA LEU A 379 -8.52 0.22 -26.07
C LEU A 379 -8.96 1.70 -26.12
N LEU A 380 -8.02 2.63 -26.25
CA LEU A 380 -8.33 4.06 -26.37
C LEU A 380 -9.15 4.37 -27.63
N ASP A 381 -8.80 3.77 -28.77
CA ASP A 381 -9.57 3.94 -30.01
C ASP A 381 -10.96 3.31 -29.91
N MET A 382 -11.09 2.19 -29.20
CA MET A 382 -12.40 1.60 -28.90
C MET A 382 -13.25 2.53 -28.02
N MET A 383 -12.66 3.17 -27.00
CA MET A 383 -13.35 4.15 -26.16
C MET A 383 -13.82 5.38 -26.95
N ARG A 384 -13.02 5.85 -27.92
CA ARG A 384 -13.40 6.93 -28.85
C ARG A 384 -14.58 6.52 -29.73
N GLN A 385 -14.51 5.32 -30.33
CA GLN A 385 -15.58 4.83 -31.21
C GLN A 385 -16.89 4.57 -30.46
N SER A 386 -16.84 4.22 -29.18
CA SER A 386 -18.03 4.07 -28.33
C SER A 386 -18.55 5.38 -27.74
N GLY A 387 -17.90 6.52 -28.01
CA GLY A 387 -18.25 7.81 -27.44
C GLY A 387 -18.04 7.90 -25.93
N SER A 388 -17.20 7.03 -25.35
CA SER A 388 -16.99 6.97 -23.90
C SER A 388 -16.22 8.18 -23.37
N LEU A 389 -15.28 8.72 -24.15
CA LEU A 389 -14.55 9.93 -23.77
C LEU A 389 -15.51 11.14 -23.76
N GLU A 390 -16.37 11.25 -24.77
CA GLU A 390 -17.41 12.27 -24.85
C GLU A 390 -18.43 12.14 -23.72
N TYR A 391 -18.83 10.91 -23.39
CA TYR A 391 -19.69 10.62 -22.24
C TYR A 391 -19.08 11.14 -20.93
N THR A 392 -17.82 10.77 -20.65
CA THR A 392 -17.10 11.22 -19.45
C THR A 392 -16.97 12.73 -19.41
N ARG A 393 -16.67 13.39 -20.53
CA ARG A 393 -16.64 14.87 -20.59
C ARG A 393 -18.02 15.48 -20.31
N GLY A 394 -19.09 14.84 -20.78
CA GLY A 394 -20.47 15.26 -20.45
C GLY A 394 -20.80 15.12 -18.97
N VAL A 395 -20.31 14.06 -18.31
CA VAL A 395 -20.43 13.88 -16.85
C VAL A 395 -19.67 14.97 -16.10
N LEU A 396 -18.43 15.28 -16.51
CA LEU A 396 -17.62 16.35 -15.91
C LEU A 396 -18.31 17.72 -16.00
N ARG A 397 -18.89 18.08 -17.15
CA ARG A 397 -19.65 19.33 -17.31
C ARG A 397 -20.86 19.42 -16.38
N ARG A 398 -21.63 18.33 -16.25
CA ARG A 398 -22.77 18.31 -15.32
C ARG A 398 -22.31 18.44 -13.86
N LEU A 399 -21.19 17.82 -13.49
CA LEU A 399 -20.61 17.98 -12.15
C LEU A 399 -20.13 19.41 -11.91
N GLU A 400 -19.51 20.05 -12.91
CA GLU A 400 -19.11 21.45 -12.85
C GLU A 400 -20.32 22.37 -12.60
N GLU A 401 -21.42 22.18 -13.34
CA GLU A 401 -22.67 22.94 -13.13
C GLU A 401 -23.21 22.78 -11.71
N VAL A 402 -23.20 21.55 -11.16
CA VAL A 402 -23.61 21.29 -9.78
C VAL A 402 -22.67 21.97 -8.78
N ILE A 403 -21.35 21.88 -8.98
CA ILE A 403 -20.35 22.53 -8.12
C ILE A 403 -20.57 24.04 -8.11
N GLU A 404 -20.77 24.67 -9.27
CA GLU A 404 -21.02 26.10 -9.39
C GLU A 404 -22.32 26.53 -8.68
N MET A 405 -23.39 25.73 -8.78
CA MET A 405 -24.62 25.96 -8.04
C MET A 405 -24.43 25.86 -6.53
N GLU A 406 -23.69 24.88 -6.04
CA GLU A 406 -23.41 24.71 -4.61
C GLU A 406 -22.52 25.83 -4.06
N ILE A 407 -21.51 26.29 -4.84
CA ILE A 407 -20.72 27.47 -4.50
C ILE A 407 -21.64 28.70 -4.39
N TRP A 408 -22.52 28.91 -5.37
CA TRP A 408 -23.46 30.04 -5.34
C TRP A 408 -24.39 30.01 -4.10
N LYS A 409 -24.91 28.84 -3.73
CA LYS A 409 -25.69 28.66 -2.49
C LYS A 409 -24.87 29.01 -1.25
N ALA A 410 -23.64 28.51 -1.15
CA ALA A 410 -22.74 28.79 -0.04
C ALA A 410 -22.40 30.28 0.08
N GLU A 411 -22.14 30.96 -1.05
CA GLU A 411 -21.91 32.41 -1.10
C GLU A 411 -23.15 33.19 -0.62
N GLY A 412 -24.35 32.70 -0.92
CA GLY A 412 -25.61 33.26 -0.44
C GLY A 412 -25.79 33.12 1.08
N ILE A 413 -25.39 31.98 1.66
CA ILE A 413 -25.44 31.77 3.11
C ILE A 413 -24.41 32.66 3.82
N MET A 414 -23.17 32.67 3.33
CA MET A 414 -22.06 33.41 3.94
C MET A 414 -22.08 34.91 3.63
N GLN A 415 -22.99 35.37 2.75
CA GLN A 415 -23.05 36.75 2.23
C GLN A 415 -21.71 37.25 1.66
N THR A 416 -20.82 36.32 1.28
CA THR A 416 -19.44 36.61 0.88
C THR A 416 -19.05 35.71 -0.30
N ARG A 417 -18.56 36.34 -1.38
CA ARG A 417 -18.09 35.62 -2.57
C ARG A 417 -16.75 34.94 -2.34
N ASN A 418 -16.58 33.73 -2.85
CA ASN A 418 -15.36 32.95 -2.73
C ASN A 418 -14.63 32.84 -4.07
N TYR A 419 -13.93 33.91 -4.43
CA TYR A 419 -13.17 33.96 -5.68
C TYR A 419 -12.04 32.94 -5.72
N MET A 420 -11.46 32.57 -4.58
CA MET A 420 -10.40 31.57 -4.52
C MET A 420 -10.92 30.19 -4.92
N LEU A 421 -12.07 29.78 -4.40
CA LEU A 421 -12.67 28.49 -4.75
C LEU A 421 -13.08 28.44 -6.22
N ARG A 422 -13.67 29.52 -6.73
CA ARG A 422 -14.02 29.65 -8.15
C ARG A 422 -12.79 29.55 -9.06
N LEU A 423 -11.68 30.18 -8.70
CA LEU A 423 -10.42 30.07 -9.43
C LEU A 423 -9.84 28.65 -9.40
N VAL A 424 -9.95 27.95 -8.27
CA VAL A 424 -9.55 26.54 -8.17
C VAL A 424 -10.37 25.68 -9.13
N VAL A 425 -11.70 25.83 -9.12
CA VAL A 425 -12.60 25.10 -10.05
C VAL A 425 -12.28 25.42 -11.51
N GLU A 426 -12.10 26.70 -11.85
CA GLU A 426 -11.76 27.13 -13.21
C GLU A 426 -10.43 26.54 -13.70
N SER A 427 -9.42 26.46 -12.83
CA SER A 427 -8.12 25.87 -13.17
C SER A 427 -8.18 24.36 -13.47
N LEU A 428 -9.30 23.71 -13.15
CA LEU A 428 -9.52 22.28 -13.32
C LEU A 428 -10.44 21.95 -14.49
N LYS A 429 -10.93 22.93 -15.25
CA LYS A 429 -11.77 22.66 -16.42
C LYS A 429 -11.03 21.87 -17.49
N VAL A 430 -11.76 21.01 -18.20
CA VAL A 430 -11.25 20.03 -19.18
C VAL A 430 -11.82 20.29 -20.57
#